data_AF-A0A7D9JQE2-F1
#
_entry.id   AF-A0A7D9JQE2-F1
#
_cell.length_a   1.000
_cell.length_b   1.000
_cell.length_c   1.000
_cell.angle_alpha   90.00
_cell.angle_beta   90.00
_cell.angle_gamma   90.00
#
_symmetry.space_group_name_H-M   'P 1'
#
loop_
_entity.id
_entity.type
_entity.pdbx_description
1 polymer ?
#
loop_
_entity_poly.entity_id
_entity_poly.type
_entity_poly.pdbx_seq_one_letter_code
_entity_poly.pdbx_strand_id
1 'polypeptide(L)'
;MDREGRTALIAAAHTGCVKTVEVLLDHEASVNHADSDGRTALAVCILSEFLKNHLAFLTMPFEKSGDGSSGVQLLKQRLSSSETEQGRRHGLSFKPRPDDVFVVTPPKCGTTWMQQILHQLRSGGDMSFDEISDVVPYIEMAYDIEINLDAEHHYQPR
;
A
#
# COMPACT_ATOMS: atom_id res chain seq x y z
N MET A 1 13.43 16.35 17.82
CA MET A 1 12.04 15.93 17.59
C MET A 1 11.14 17.10 17.94
N ASP A 2 10.01 17.25 17.26
CA ASP A 2 8.98 18.23 17.64
C ASP A 2 8.06 17.68 18.77
N ARG A 3 6.95 18.39 19.03
CA ARG A 3 6.00 18.01 20.10
C ARG A 3 5.23 16.73 19.79
N GLU A 4 5.14 16.36 18.51
CA GLU A 4 4.50 15.14 18.02
C GLU A 4 5.51 13.98 17.86
N GLY A 5 6.75 14.14 18.35
CA GLY A 5 7.78 13.10 18.23
C GLY A 5 8.33 12.93 16.82
N ARG A 6 8.03 13.82 15.88
CA ARG A 6 8.49 13.75 14.50
C ARG A 6 9.96 14.15 14.40
N THR A 7 10.70 13.42 13.57
CA THR A 7 12.07 13.78 13.16
C THR A 7 12.01 14.75 11.98
N ALA A 8 13.17 15.36 11.67
CA ALA A 8 13.31 16.16 10.45
C ALA A 8 12.94 15.35 9.19
N LEU A 9 13.23 14.05 9.19
CA LEU A 9 12.89 13.14 8.10
C LEU A 9 11.37 12.91 7.98
N ILE A 10 10.67 12.71 9.10
CA ILE A 10 9.20 12.59 9.12
C ILE A 10 8.54 13.90 8.65
N ALA A 11 9.05 15.05 9.09
CA ALA A 11 8.54 16.35 8.64
C ALA A 11 8.80 16.60 7.14
N ALA A 12 9.97 16.22 6.63
CA ALA A 12 10.31 16.29 5.20
C ALA A 12 9.43 15.37 4.35
N ALA A 13 9.17 14.14 4.85
CA ALA A 13 8.23 13.20 4.24
C ALA A 13 6.80 13.75 4.19
N HIS A 14 6.34 14.40 5.27
CA HIS A 14 5.01 15.00 5.35
C HIS A 14 4.83 16.19 4.37
N THR A 15 5.90 16.90 4.05
CA THR A 15 5.88 18.05 3.13
C THR A 15 6.17 17.66 1.68
N GLY A 16 6.55 16.41 1.41
CA GLY A 16 6.92 15.94 0.08
C GLY A 16 8.21 16.55 -0.47
N CYS A 17 9.05 17.13 0.39
CA CYS A 17 10.26 17.83 -0.05
C CYS A 17 11.41 16.83 -0.32
N VAL A 18 11.46 16.34 -1.56
CA VAL A 18 12.42 15.31 -2.01
C VAL A 18 13.88 15.69 -1.68
N LYS A 19 14.29 16.92 -2.00
CA LYS A 19 15.67 17.39 -1.74
C LYS A 19 16.02 17.38 -0.25
N THR A 20 15.06 17.69 0.61
CA THR A 20 15.28 17.65 2.06
C THR A 20 15.35 16.21 2.57
N VAL A 21 14.55 15.31 2.01
CA VAL A 21 14.62 13.88 2.32
C VAL A 21 15.98 13.30 1.91
N GLU A 22 16.47 13.60 0.70
CA GLU A 22 17.78 13.16 0.21
C GLU A 22 18.92 13.63 1.12
N VAL A 23 19.01 14.93 1.39
CA VAL A 23 20.05 15.49 2.27
C VAL A 23 20.01 14.88 3.66
N LEU A 24 18.81 14.63 4.21
CA LEU A 24 18.68 14.00 5.54
C LEU A 24 19.11 12.53 5.54
N LEU A 25 18.82 11.79 4.46
CA LEU A 25 19.26 10.40 4.31
C LEU A 25 20.76 10.30 4.11
N ASP A 26 21.37 11.23 3.37
CA ASP A 26 22.82 11.33 3.18
C ASP A 26 23.56 11.60 4.50
N HIS A 27 22.88 12.22 5.48
CA HIS A 27 23.40 12.44 6.83
C HIS A 27 22.93 11.37 7.83
N GLU A 28 22.58 10.16 7.36
CA GLU A 28 22.22 9.01 8.18
C GLU A 28 21.04 9.25 9.14
N ALA A 29 20.07 10.06 8.73
CA ALA A 29 18.86 10.28 9.53
C ALA A 29 18.14 8.95 9.83
N SER A 30 17.71 8.76 11.08
CA SER A 30 17.01 7.55 11.51
C SER A 30 15.69 7.36 10.74
N VAL A 31 15.68 6.37 9.85
CA VAL A 31 14.52 5.98 9.02
C VAL A 31 13.46 5.22 9.79
N ASN A 32 13.86 4.54 10.88
CA ASN A 32 12.99 3.67 11.68
C ASN A 32 12.37 4.38 12.88
N HIS A 33 12.72 5.64 13.11
CA HIS A 33 12.11 6.42 14.18
C HIS A 33 10.61 6.59 13.92
N ALA A 34 9.80 6.34 14.94
CA ALA A 34 8.35 6.51 14.91
C ALA A 34 7.95 7.77 15.68
N ASP A 35 7.00 8.53 15.13
CA ASP A 35 6.36 9.65 15.83
C ASP A 35 5.46 9.18 16.99
N SER A 36 4.80 10.11 17.68
CA SER A 36 3.90 9.78 18.80
C SER A 36 2.72 8.88 18.41
N ASP A 37 2.38 8.83 17.12
CA ASP A 37 1.32 7.99 16.57
C ASP A 37 1.86 6.65 16.02
N GLY A 38 3.15 6.34 16.27
CA GLY A 38 3.79 5.13 15.79
C GLY A 38 4.18 5.17 14.31
N ARG A 39 4.10 6.33 13.64
CA ARG A 39 4.35 6.46 12.21
C ARG A 39 5.81 6.76 11.93
N THR A 40 6.42 5.97 11.07
CA THR A 40 7.75 6.26 10.51
C THR A 40 7.65 7.23 9.33
N ALA A 41 8.80 7.72 8.86
CA ALA A 41 8.83 8.55 7.65
C ALA A 41 8.19 7.84 6.44
N LEU A 42 8.37 6.52 6.33
CA LEU A 42 7.73 5.70 5.30
C LEU A 42 6.20 5.65 5.46
N ALA A 43 5.71 5.45 6.68
CA ALA A 43 4.26 5.43 6.94
C ALA A 43 3.62 6.77 6.57
N VAL A 44 4.27 7.89 6.88
CA VAL A 44 3.78 9.22 6.52
C VAL A 44 3.79 9.47 5.02
N CYS A 45 4.78 8.95 4.27
CA CYS A 45 4.81 9.01 2.81
C CYS A 45 3.63 8.28 2.14
N ILE A 46 3.22 7.13 2.68
CA ILE A 46 2.11 6.33 2.16
C ILE A 46 0.76 6.98 2.48
N LEU A 47 0.68 7.70 3.60
CA LEU A 47 -0.53 8.34 4.08
C LEU A 47 -0.76 9.74 3.50
N SER A 48 0.27 10.43 2.98
CA SER A 48 0.14 11.79 2.45
C SER A 48 -0.27 11.80 0.97
N GLU A 49 -1.25 12.63 0.62
CA GLU A 49 -1.75 12.78 -0.77
C GLU A 49 -0.70 13.31 -1.74
N PHE A 50 0.40 13.87 -1.24
CA PHE A 50 1.42 14.58 -2.03
C PHE A 50 2.32 13.63 -2.85
N LEU A 51 2.38 12.35 -2.50
CA LEU A 51 3.31 11.39 -3.12
C LEU A 51 2.72 10.50 -4.22
N LYS A 52 1.39 10.50 -4.46
CA LYS A 52 0.83 9.76 -5.60
C LYS A 52 1.43 10.20 -6.95
N ASN A 53 1.83 11.47 -7.07
CA ASN A 53 2.40 12.03 -8.30
C ASN A 53 3.94 11.97 -8.38
N HIS A 54 4.64 11.63 -7.29
CA HIS A 54 6.11 11.66 -7.22
C HIS A 54 6.78 10.32 -6.96
N LEU A 55 6.02 9.23 -6.87
CA LEU A 55 6.54 7.86 -6.73
C LEU A 55 7.40 7.39 -7.92
N ALA A 56 7.45 8.12 -9.04
CA ALA A 56 8.33 7.78 -10.18
C ALA A 56 9.83 7.68 -9.82
N PHE A 57 10.30 8.34 -8.76
CA PHE A 57 11.70 8.23 -8.32
C PHE A 57 11.99 6.95 -7.51
N LEU A 58 10.98 6.44 -6.80
CA LEU A 58 11.11 5.19 -6.05
C LEU A 58 10.88 3.94 -6.93
N THR A 59 10.20 4.06 -8.09
CA THR A 59 9.87 2.94 -8.98
C THR A 59 10.54 2.90 -10.37
N MET A 60 11.34 3.89 -10.81
CA MET A 60 12.09 3.80 -12.08
C MET A 60 13.52 3.23 -11.93
N PRO A 61 14.04 2.47 -12.92
CA PRO A 61 15.44 2.05 -12.95
C PRO A 61 16.32 3.26 -13.26
N PHE A 62 17.11 3.73 -12.27
CA PHE A 62 18.10 4.77 -12.50
C PHE A 62 19.43 4.12 -12.87
N GLU A 63 19.88 4.36 -14.11
CA GLU A 63 21.24 4.04 -14.52
C GLU A 63 22.25 4.92 -13.77
N LYS A 64 23.16 4.22 -13.10
CA LYS A 64 24.49 4.63 -12.64
C LYS A 64 24.72 6.13 -12.40
N SER A 65 24.75 6.49 -11.13
CA SER A 65 25.79 7.36 -10.57
C SER A 65 26.08 6.88 -9.15
N GLY A 66 27.36 6.89 -8.79
CA GLY A 66 27.95 6.08 -7.72
C GLY A 66 27.34 6.24 -6.33
N ASP A 67 27.38 5.12 -5.60
CA ASP A 67 27.12 4.92 -4.18
C ASP A 67 25.72 5.31 -3.68
N GLY A 68 24.74 4.45 -3.98
CA GLY A 68 23.37 4.59 -3.48
C GLY A 68 23.29 4.27 -1.99
N SER A 69 22.91 5.25 -1.19
CA SER A 69 22.72 5.10 0.26
C SER A 69 21.78 3.92 0.58
N SER A 70 22.25 3.03 1.46
CA SER A 70 21.60 1.78 1.87
C SER A 70 20.12 1.97 2.25
N GLY A 71 19.75 3.12 2.80
CA GLY A 71 18.37 3.43 3.21
C GLY A 71 17.38 3.55 2.05
N VAL A 72 17.77 4.14 0.90
CA VAL A 72 16.89 4.25 -0.28
C VAL A 72 16.69 2.87 -0.92
N GLN A 73 17.73 2.03 -0.94
CA GLN A 73 17.61 0.64 -1.40
C GLN A 73 16.65 -0.17 -0.52
N LEU A 74 16.76 -0.02 0.80
CA LEU A 74 15.92 -0.72 1.76
C LEU A 74 14.45 -0.26 1.68
N LEU A 75 14.22 1.03 1.43
CA LEU A 75 12.88 1.58 1.19
C LEU A 75 12.28 1.08 -0.14
N LYS A 76 13.07 1.04 -1.22
CA LYS A 76 12.63 0.45 -2.50
C LYS A 76 12.30 -1.04 -2.36
N GLN A 77 13.11 -1.79 -1.61
CA GLN A 77 12.88 -3.22 -1.33
C GLN A 77 11.61 -3.45 -0.50
N ARG A 78 11.31 -2.55 0.46
CA ARG A 78 10.09 -2.60 1.28
C ARG A 78 8.84 -2.14 0.54
N LEU A 79 8.96 -1.29 -0.47
CA LEU A 79 7.87 -0.83 -1.33
C LEU A 79 7.61 -1.78 -2.51
N SER A 80 8.63 -2.54 -2.95
CA SER A 80 8.49 -3.55 -4.01
C SER A 80 7.70 -4.79 -3.59
N SER A 81 7.32 -4.91 -2.32
CA SER A 81 6.51 -6.03 -1.81
C SER A 81 5.00 -5.81 -1.89
N SER A 82 4.51 -4.70 -2.46
CA SER A 82 3.07 -4.37 -2.40
C SER A 82 2.27 -4.51 -3.69
N GLU A 83 2.84 -4.91 -4.82
CA GLU A 83 2.11 -5.30 -6.04
C GLU A 83 3.14 -5.83 -7.03
N THR A 84 3.10 -7.13 -7.38
CA THR A 84 4.00 -7.62 -8.43
C THR A 84 3.44 -7.27 -9.80
N GLU A 85 4.32 -7.00 -10.77
CA GLU A 85 3.89 -6.79 -12.16
C GLU A 85 3.10 -7.99 -12.71
N GLN A 86 3.41 -9.19 -12.22
CA GLN A 86 2.70 -10.41 -12.57
C GLN A 86 1.29 -10.43 -11.97
N GLY A 87 1.13 -10.07 -10.69
CA GLY A 87 -0.15 -9.96 -10.03
C GLY A 87 -1.05 -8.91 -10.69
N ARG A 88 -0.48 -7.74 -11.00
CA ARG A 88 -1.16 -6.68 -11.75
C ARG A 88 -1.66 -7.16 -13.12
N ARG A 89 -0.83 -7.89 -13.87
CA ARG A 89 -1.22 -8.45 -15.17
C ARG A 89 -2.31 -9.52 -15.04
N HIS A 90 -2.26 -10.33 -13.99
CA HIS A 90 -3.27 -11.33 -13.70
C HIS A 90 -4.61 -10.66 -13.37
N GLY A 91 -4.62 -9.66 -12.49
CA GLY A 91 -5.81 -8.88 -12.16
C GLY A 91 -6.43 -8.20 -13.38
N LEU A 92 -5.61 -7.62 -14.28
CA LEU A 92 -6.11 -7.06 -15.56
C LEU A 92 -6.72 -8.08 -16.51
N SER A 93 -6.41 -9.37 -16.34
CA SER A 93 -6.98 -10.46 -17.14
C SER A 93 -8.23 -11.10 -16.52
N PHE A 94 -8.64 -10.64 -15.33
CA PHE A 94 -9.83 -11.11 -14.65
C PHE A 94 -11.08 -10.93 -15.52
N LYS A 95 -11.95 -11.94 -15.54
CA LYS A 95 -13.20 -11.95 -16.32
C LYS A 95 -14.40 -11.99 -15.38
N PRO A 96 -15.08 -10.86 -15.18
CA PRO A 96 -16.25 -10.79 -14.31
C PRO A 96 -17.36 -11.73 -14.76
N ARG A 97 -18.00 -12.37 -13.79
CA ARG A 97 -19.25 -13.10 -13.95
C ARG A 97 -20.44 -12.16 -13.69
N PRO A 98 -21.66 -12.51 -14.17
CA PRO A 98 -22.85 -11.67 -13.97
C PRO A 98 -23.25 -11.46 -12.50
N ASP A 99 -22.79 -12.32 -11.60
CA ASP A 99 -23.06 -12.31 -10.16
C ASP A 99 -21.95 -11.65 -9.32
N ASP A 100 -20.89 -11.13 -9.94
CA ASP A 100 -19.79 -10.45 -9.25
C ASP A 100 -20.15 -9.02 -8.82
N VAL A 101 -19.81 -8.66 -7.57
CA VAL A 101 -19.98 -7.31 -7.03
C VAL A 101 -18.62 -6.67 -6.75
N PHE A 102 -18.41 -5.46 -7.29
CA PHE A 102 -17.16 -4.71 -7.11
C PHE A 102 -17.31 -3.59 -6.09
N VAL A 103 -16.38 -3.53 -5.13
CA VAL A 103 -16.24 -2.39 -4.22
C VAL A 103 -15.36 -1.34 -4.86
N VAL A 104 -15.96 -0.32 -5.46
CA VAL A 104 -15.24 0.78 -6.12
C VAL A 104 -15.26 2.02 -5.24
N THR A 105 -14.17 2.27 -4.52
CA THR A 105 -14.05 3.44 -3.63
C THR A 105 -12.75 4.20 -3.91
N PRO A 106 -12.75 5.54 -3.82
CA PRO A 106 -11.51 6.29 -3.84
C PRO A 106 -10.64 5.93 -2.62
N PRO A 107 -9.30 6.02 -2.74
CA PRO A 107 -8.40 5.69 -1.63
C PRO A 107 -8.74 6.49 -0.36
N LYS A 108 -8.71 5.81 0.79
CA LYS A 108 -8.96 6.37 2.14
C LYS A 108 -10.40 6.84 2.41
N CYS A 109 -11.35 6.54 1.52
CA CYS A 109 -12.78 6.83 1.75
C CYS A 109 -13.53 5.69 2.48
N GLY A 110 -12.81 4.79 3.15
CA GLY A 110 -13.42 3.68 3.91
C GLY A 110 -13.59 2.38 3.12
N THR A 111 -12.68 2.06 2.19
CA THR A 111 -12.69 0.80 1.42
C THR A 111 -12.86 -0.43 2.32
N THR A 112 -12.05 -0.54 3.38
CA THR A 112 -12.14 -1.63 4.37
C THR A 112 -13.52 -1.71 5.01
N TRP A 113 -14.14 -0.57 5.32
CA TRP A 113 -15.46 -0.54 5.93
C TRP A 113 -16.55 -0.98 4.96
N MET A 114 -16.47 -0.57 3.70
CA MET A 114 -17.38 -1.04 2.65
C MET A 114 -17.25 -2.55 2.40
N GLN A 115 -16.01 -3.07 2.36
CA GLN A 115 -15.77 -4.51 2.24
C GLN A 115 -16.43 -5.28 3.39
N GLN A 116 -16.28 -4.81 4.63
CA GLN A 116 -16.89 -5.41 5.82
C GLN A 116 -18.43 -5.41 5.75
N ILE A 117 -19.05 -4.26 5.44
CA ILE A 117 -20.51 -4.15 5.33
C ILE A 117 -21.05 -5.12 4.26
N LEU A 118 -20.44 -5.11 3.07
CA LEU A 118 -20.92 -5.94 1.97
C LEU A 118 -20.69 -7.42 2.21
N HIS A 119 -19.56 -7.80 2.81
CA HIS A 119 -19.30 -9.19 3.20
C HIS A 119 -20.37 -9.68 4.18
N GLN A 120 -20.64 -8.93 5.25
CA GLN A 120 -21.66 -9.28 6.23
C GLN A 120 -23.06 -9.41 5.60
N LEU A 121 -23.42 -8.52 4.67
CA LEU A 121 -24.71 -8.59 3.98
C LEU A 121 -24.84 -9.84 3.10
N ARG A 122 -23.80 -10.21 2.35
CA ARG A 122 -23.85 -11.36 1.43
C ARG A 122 -23.68 -12.71 2.12
N SER A 123 -22.97 -12.75 3.26
CA SER A 123 -22.70 -13.99 3.99
C SER A 123 -23.70 -14.27 5.12
N GLY A 124 -24.62 -13.34 5.38
CA GLY A 124 -25.54 -13.46 6.52
C GLY A 124 -24.85 -13.23 7.87
N GLY A 125 -23.75 -12.46 7.88
CA GLY A 125 -23.02 -12.11 9.09
C GLY A 125 -21.82 -13.00 9.40
N ASP A 126 -21.33 -13.81 8.45
CA ASP A 126 -20.11 -14.60 8.66
C ASP A 126 -18.88 -13.72 8.90
N MET A 127 -18.08 -14.11 9.88
CA MET A 127 -16.82 -13.49 10.29
C MET A 127 -15.68 -14.52 10.41
N SER A 128 -15.82 -15.68 9.76
CA SER A 128 -14.82 -16.76 9.81
C SER A 128 -13.64 -16.55 8.84
N PHE A 129 -12.95 -15.42 9.00
CA PHE A 129 -11.74 -15.05 8.25
C PHE A 129 -10.76 -14.30 9.15
N ASP A 130 -9.46 -14.32 8.81
CA ASP A 130 -8.44 -13.62 9.57
C ASP A 130 -8.35 -12.15 9.13
N GLU A 131 -8.35 -11.90 7.82
CA GLU A 131 -8.35 -10.56 7.24
C GLU A 131 -9.45 -10.39 6.19
N ILE A 132 -9.99 -9.18 6.08
CA ILE A 132 -11.11 -8.92 5.15
C ILE A 132 -10.73 -9.19 3.68
N SER A 133 -9.44 -9.07 3.34
CA SER A 133 -8.93 -9.34 2.01
C SER A 133 -8.92 -10.82 1.64
N ASP A 134 -9.03 -11.73 2.61
CA ASP A 134 -9.13 -13.18 2.35
C ASP A 134 -10.48 -13.52 1.69
N VAL A 135 -11.52 -12.77 2.05
CA VAL A 135 -12.90 -12.99 1.58
C VAL A 135 -13.38 -11.89 0.63
N VAL A 136 -12.77 -10.71 0.62
CA VAL A 136 -13.04 -9.61 -0.31
C VAL A 136 -11.70 -9.07 -0.86
N PRO A 137 -11.03 -9.82 -1.75
CA PRO A 137 -9.68 -9.51 -2.20
C PRO A 137 -9.63 -8.28 -3.13
N TYR A 138 -8.47 -7.62 -3.15
CA TYR A 138 -8.11 -6.67 -4.21
C TYR A 138 -7.71 -7.47 -5.46
N ILE A 139 -8.29 -7.14 -6.62
CA ILE A 139 -8.14 -7.93 -7.86
C ILE A 139 -6.68 -7.98 -8.32
N GLU A 140 -5.99 -6.86 -8.20
CA GLU A 140 -4.59 -6.66 -8.54
C GLU A 140 -3.62 -7.41 -7.61
N MET A 141 -4.05 -7.70 -6.38
CA MET A 141 -3.22 -8.38 -5.37
C MET A 141 -3.56 -9.86 -5.22
N ALA A 142 -4.75 -10.30 -5.63
CA ALA A 142 -5.26 -11.65 -5.37
C ALA A 142 -4.25 -12.73 -5.77
N TYR A 143 -3.60 -12.57 -6.93
CA TYR A 143 -2.56 -13.47 -7.39
C TYR A 143 -1.35 -13.55 -6.45
N ASP A 144 -0.89 -12.41 -5.94
CA ASP A 144 0.30 -12.31 -5.08
C ASP A 144 0.06 -12.88 -3.68
N ILE A 145 -1.20 -12.92 -3.24
CA ILE A 145 -1.63 -13.53 -1.97
C ILE A 145 -2.29 -14.90 -2.17
N GLU A 146 -2.05 -15.53 -3.33
CA GLU A 146 -2.49 -16.89 -3.66
C GLU A 146 -4.01 -17.13 -3.62
N ILE A 147 -4.81 -16.07 -3.82
CA ILE A 147 -6.26 -16.14 -3.94
C ILE A 147 -6.67 -16.35 -5.39
N ASN A 148 -7.41 -17.43 -5.65
CA ASN A 148 -7.96 -17.75 -6.97
C ASN A 148 -9.33 -17.08 -7.18
N LEU A 149 -9.36 -15.97 -7.93
CA LEU A 149 -10.60 -15.23 -8.24
C LEU A 149 -11.59 -16.00 -9.14
N ASP A 150 -11.12 -17.01 -9.87
CA ASP A 150 -11.95 -17.86 -10.72
C ASP A 150 -12.56 -19.05 -9.96
N ALA A 151 -12.20 -19.25 -8.68
CA ALA A 151 -12.79 -20.29 -7.86
C ALA A 151 -14.28 -20.00 -7.57
N GLU A 152 -15.04 -21.06 -7.30
CA GLU A 152 -16.40 -20.92 -6.79
C GLU A 152 -16.37 -20.22 -5.44
N HIS A 153 -17.22 -19.20 -5.28
CA HIS A 153 -17.37 -18.50 -4.00
C HIS A 153 -18.37 -19.24 -3.10
N HIS A 154 -18.09 -19.21 -1.80
CA HIS A 154 -18.98 -19.76 -0.78
C HIS A 154 -20.28 -18.96 -0.60
N TYR A 155 -20.28 -17.69 -1.02
CA TYR A 155 -21.38 -16.75 -0.82
C TYR A 155 -21.87 -16.16 -2.15
N GLN A 156 -23.13 -15.73 -2.14
CA GLN A 156 -23.82 -15.13 -3.27
C GLN A 156 -24.52 -13.84 -2.81
N PRO A 157 -24.37 -12.69 -3.51
CA PRO A 157 -23.54 -12.49 -4.72
C PRO A 157 -22.03 -12.61 -4.44
N ARG A 158 -21.25 -12.77 -5.53
CA ARG A 158 -19.79 -13.00 -5.50
C ARG A 158 -18.99 -11.73 -5.21
#